data_AF-A0A8T4DIF0-F1
#
_entry.id   AF-A0A8T4DIF0-F1
#
_cell.length_a   1.000
_cell.length_b   1.000
_cell.length_c   1.000
_cell.angle_alpha   90.00
_cell.angle_beta   90.00
_cell.angle_gamma   90.00
#
_symmetry.space_group_name_H-M   'P 1'
#
loop_
_entity.id
_entity.type
_entity.pdbx_description
1 polymer ?
#
loop_
_entity_poly.entity_id
_entity_poly.type
_entity_poly.pdbx_seq_one_letter_code
_entity_poly.pdbx_strand_id
1 'polypeptide(L)'
;MRERNGIVDFTGAFRNSIADLKYGSKVVFTGSVAVCTPFIELLAYTVRDRGFKMVYVPRADANEARKIKEIEHIGYSVIDEKADPKKPDAVVVLGGLAMPKFGCEPEDVTRLIEELSGEKKPKVIGVGFMNIFERTGWDKKLKFDTLIDEAVVK
;
A
#
# COMPACT_ATOMS: atom_id res chain seq x y z
N MET A 1 -13.35 -18.87 -18.19
CA MET A 1 -13.33 -18.03 -16.97
C MET A 1 -12.15 -18.50 -16.15
N ARG A 2 -11.18 -17.63 -15.82
CA ARG A 2 -9.97 -18.05 -15.09
C ARG A 2 -10.38 -18.36 -13.64
N GLU A 3 -10.00 -19.51 -13.10
CA GLU A 3 -10.20 -19.79 -11.67
C GLU A 3 -9.49 -18.71 -10.86
N ARG A 4 -10.21 -18.08 -9.93
CA ARG A 4 -9.64 -17.11 -9.01
C ARG A 4 -9.15 -17.86 -7.77
N ASN A 5 -7.85 -17.89 -7.55
CA ASN A 5 -7.20 -18.61 -6.44
C ASN A 5 -7.15 -17.80 -5.14
N GLY A 6 -8.05 -16.82 -4.98
CA GLY A 6 -8.15 -15.97 -3.79
C GLY A 6 -6.83 -15.27 -3.45
N ILE A 7 -6.28 -15.57 -2.27
CA ILE A 7 -5.07 -14.93 -1.73
C ILE A 7 -3.86 -15.12 -2.65
N VAL A 8 -3.74 -16.25 -3.36
CA VAL A 8 -2.62 -16.50 -4.26
C VAL A 8 -2.61 -15.52 -5.43
N ASP A 9 -3.78 -15.28 -6.03
CA ASP A 9 -3.90 -14.32 -7.13
C ASP A 9 -3.72 -12.89 -6.62
N PHE A 10 -4.27 -12.55 -5.45
CA PHE A 10 -4.12 -11.22 -4.83
C PHE A 10 -2.64 -10.88 -4.56
N THR A 11 -1.93 -11.78 -3.88
CA THR A 11 -0.51 -11.59 -3.55
C THR A 11 0.37 -11.66 -4.81
N GLY A 12 0.02 -12.51 -5.78
CA GLY A 12 0.67 -12.57 -7.09
C GLY A 12 0.50 -11.27 -7.89
N ALA A 13 -0.69 -10.68 -7.90
CA ALA A 13 -0.97 -9.41 -8.55
C ALA A 13 -0.15 -8.28 -7.94
N PHE A 14 -0.08 -8.20 -6.60
CA PHE A 14 0.78 -7.23 -5.92
C PHE A 14 2.27 -7.44 -6.21
N ARG A 15 2.74 -8.68 -6.19
CA ARG A 15 4.14 -8.99 -6.51
C ARG A 15 4.50 -8.55 -7.93
N ASN A 16 3.59 -8.75 -8.88
CA ASN A 16 3.77 -8.35 -10.27
C ASN A 16 3.72 -6.83 -10.47
N SER A 17 2.84 -6.12 -9.74
CA SER A 17 2.72 -4.66 -9.85
C SER A 17 3.98 -3.92 -9.37
N ILE A 18 4.84 -4.58 -8.59
CA ILE A 18 6.08 -4.02 -8.05
C ILE A 18 7.34 -4.74 -8.59
N ALA A 19 7.19 -5.57 -9.63
CA ALA A 19 8.27 -6.40 -10.17
C ALA A 19 9.44 -5.59 -10.75
N ASP A 20 9.16 -4.43 -11.33
CA ASP A 20 10.10 -3.50 -11.95
C ASP A 20 10.99 -2.74 -10.95
N LEU A 21 10.66 -2.74 -9.66
CA LEU A 21 11.49 -2.08 -8.64
C LEU A 21 12.80 -2.84 -8.38
N LYS A 22 13.86 -2.10 -8.10
CA LYS A 22 15.19 -2.66 -7.83
C LYS A 22 15.24 -3.29 -6.43
N TYR A 23 16.09 -4.29 -6.25
CA TYR A 23 16.39 -4.83 -4.93
C TYR A 23 16.79 -3.69 -3.96
N GLY A 24 16.26 -3.69 -2.74
CA GLY A 24 16.55 -2.63 -1.76
C GLY A 24 15.70 -1.35 -1.88
N SER A 25 14.79 -1.28 -2.86
CA SER A 25 13.88 -0.13 -3.03
C SER A 25 13.04 0.17 -1.78
N LYS A 26 12.66 1.44 -1.61
CA LYS A 26 11.78 1.90 -0.52
C LYS A 26 10.33 1.86 -0.97
N VAL A 27 9.49 1.17 -0.20
CA VAL A 27 8.04 1.05 -0.44
C VAL A 27 7.29 1.62 0.75
N VAL A 28 6.47 2.63 0.49
CA VAL A 28 5.61 3.24 1.52
C VAL A 28 4.19 2.72 1.33
N PHE A 29 3.59 2.19 2.38
CA PHE A 29 2.18 1.82 2.42
C PHE A 29 1.42 2.92 3.15
N THR A 30 0.25 3.32 2.66
CA THR A 30 -0.67 4.24 3.35
C THR A 30 -2.06 3.65 3.39
N GLY A 31 -2.66 3.65 4.58
CA GLY A 31 -3.86 2.87 4.85
C GLY A 31 -4.55 3.29 6.15
N SER A 32 -5.83 2.93 6.27
CA SER A 32 -6.59 3.14 7.50
C SER A 32 -6.08 2.22 8.62
N VAL A 33 -5.85 2.79 9.80
CA VAL A 33 -5.42 2.03 11.00
C VAL A 33 -6.45 1.01 11.47
N ALA A 34 -7.71 1.14 11.06
CA ALA A 34 -8.79 0.26 11.49
C ALA A 34 -8.75 -1.12 10.82
N VAL A 35 -8.34 -1.16 9.54
CA VAL A 35 -8.51 -2.36 8.71
C VAL A 35 -7.33 -2.67 7.80
N CYS A 36 -6.46 -1.70 7.49
CA CYS A 36 -5.43 -1.90 6.46
C CYS A 36 -4.15 -2.55 6.98
N THR A 37 -3.83 -2.41 8.28
CA THR A 37 -2.57 -2.92 8.85
C THR A 37 -2.32 -4.41 8.54
N PRO A 38 -3.29 -5.33 8.74
CA PRO A 38 -3.06 -6.75 8.44
C PRO A 38 -2.78 -7.01 6.95
N PHE A 39 -3.41 -6.26 6.04
CA PHE A 39 -3.15 -6.38 4.60
C PHE A 39 -1.77 -5.83 4.25
N ILE A 40 -1.34 -4.73 4.87
CA ILE A 40 0.00 -4.18 4.68
C ILE A 40 1.07 -5.20 5.08
N GLU A 41 0.88 -5.88 6.22
CA GLU A 41 1.77 -6.94 6.70
C GLU A 41 1.80 -8.16 5.75
N LEU A 42 0.63 -8.58 5.25
CA LEU A 42 0.54 -9.64 4.23
C LEU A 42 1.27 -9.26 2.92
N LEU A 43 1.05 -8.04 2.43
CA LEU A 43 1.70 -7.54 1.22
C LEU A 43 3.22 -7.37 1.41
N ALA A 44 3.66 -6.95 2.60
CA ALA A 44 5.07 -6.89 2.95
C ALA A 44 5.73 -8.29 2.91
N TYR A 45 5.07 -9.30 3.50
CA TYR A 45 5.55 -10.69 3.45
C TYR A 45 5.62 -11.25 2.02
N THR A 46 4.73 -10.80 1.14
CA THR A 46 4.68 -11.22 -0.27
C THR A 46 5.95 -10.85 -1.05
N VAL A 47 6.65 -9.81 -0.61
CA VAL A 47 7.88 -9.28 -1.25
C VAL A 47 9.12 -9.41 -0.37
N ARG A 48 9.08 -10.28 0.64
CA ARG A 48 10.16 -10.50 1.62
C ARG A 48 11.55 -10.75 1.02
N ASP A 49 11.61 -11.41 -0.14
CA ASP A 49 12.84 -11.74 -0.85
C ASP A 49 13.44 -10.57 -1.65
N ARG A 50 12.79 -9.39 -1.66
CA ARG A 50 13.21 -8.22 -2.46
C ARG A 50 14.13 -7.26 -1.70
N GLY A 51 14.37 -7.49 -0.41
CA GLY A 51 15.20 -6.63 0.44
C GLY A 51 14.66 -5.21 0.59
N PHE A 52 13.37 -4.98 0.32
CA PHE A 52 12.77 -3.65 0.33
C PHE A 52 12.79 -3.00 1.72
N LYS A 53 12.96 -1.68 1.74
CA LYS A 53 12.74 -0.86 2.94
C LYS A 53 11.27 -0.48 3.01
N MET A 54 10.52 -1.13 3.89
CA MET A 54 9.07 -0.99 3.96
C MET A 54 8.64 -0.10 5.12
N VAL A 55 7.78 0.87 4.83
CA VAL A 55 7.31 1.89 5.77
C VAL A 55 5.79 1.96 5.71
N TYR A 56 5.13 2.02 6.87
CA TYR A 56 3.71 2.29 6.95
C TYR A 56 3.49 3.76 7.37
N VAL A 57 2.70 4.48 6.60
CA VAL A 57 2.22 5.83 6.88
C VAL A 57 0.71 5.76 7.16
N PRO A 58 0.27 5.73 8.43
CA PRO A 58 -1.15 5.62 8.75
C PRO A 58 -1.90 6.90 8.38
N ARG A 59 -3.14 6.74 7.88
CA ARG A 59 -4.08 7.86 7.62
C ARG A 59 -3.55 8.97 6.70
N ALA A 60 -2.56 8.64 5.87
CA ALA A 60 -1.83 9.62 5.06
C ALA A 60 -1.13 10.75 5.85
N ASP A 61 -0.70 10.47 7.09
CA ASP A 61 0.07 11.40 7.91
C ASP A 61 1.55 10.96 7.99
N ALA A 62 2.42 11.67 7.27
CA ALA A 62 3.86 11.37 7.19
C ALA A 62 4.57 11.40 8.56
N ASN A 63 4.06 12.18 9.52
CA ASN A 63 4.65 12.27 10.86
C ASN A 63 4.45 10.99 11.66
N GLU A 64 3.48 10.18 11.28
CA GLU A 64 3.17 8.90 11.92
C GLU A 64 3.82 7.70 11.25
N ALA A 65 4.78 7.91 10.35
CA ALA A 65 5.51 6.84 9.68
C ALA A 65 6.15 5.84 10.66
N ARG A 66 5.87 4.55 10.44
CA ARG A 66 6.38 3.41 11.20
C ARG A 66 7.12 2.41 10.32
N LYS A 67 8.10 1.72 10.88
CA LYS A 67 8.79 0.63 10.19
C LYS A 67 7.86 -0.58 10.03
N ILE A 68 8.07 -1.30 8.93
CA ILE A 68 7.56 -2.66 8.74
C ILE A 68 8.79 -3.57 8.72
N LYS A 69 8.86 -4.57 9.62
CA LYS A 69 9.99 -5.51 9.68
C LYS A 69 9.53 -6.94 9.79
N GLU A 70 10.37 -7.85 9.33
CA GLU A 70 10.22 -9.27 9.64
C GLU A 70 10.54 -9.47 11.13
N ILE A 71 9.65 -10.20 11.80
CA ILE A 71 9.79 -10.68 13.16
C ILE A 71 9.91 -12.20 13.09
N GLU A 72 11.00 -12.71 13.64
CA GLU A 72 11.30 -14.14 13.64
C GLU A 72 10.12 -14.94 14.22
N HIS A 73 9.74 -16.02 13.54
CA HIS A 73 8.60 -16.89 13.87
C HIS A 73 7.19 -16.26 13.86
N ILE A 74 7.04 -14.98 13.48
CA ILE A 74 5.74 -14.30 13.39
C ILE A 74 5.43 -13.92 11.94
N GLY A 75 6.39 -13.33 11.21
CA GLY A 75 6.19 -12.77 9.88
C GLY A 75 6.46 -11.27 9.85
N TYR A 76 5.90 -10.54 8.88
CA TYR A 76 6.07 -9.08 8.84
C TYR A 76 5.09 -8.39 9.77
N SER A 77 5.57 -7.41 10.52
CA SER A 77 4.74 -6.59 11.39
C SER A 77 5.06 -5.10 11.24
N VAL A 78 4.02 -4.28 11.32
CA VAL A 78 4.18 -2.87 11.66
C VAL A 78 4.58 -2.79 13.13
N ILE A 79 5.63 -2.04 13.42
CA ILE A 79 6.14 -1.87 14.78
C ILE A 79 6.13 -0.40 15.19
N ASP A 80 6.11 -0.15 16.50
CA ASP A 80 6.19 1.22 17.03
C ASP A 80 7.64 1.76 17.04
N GLU A 81 8.27 1.75 15.86
CA GLU A 81 9.53 2.43 15.60
C GLU A 81 9.31 3.44 14.47
N LYS A 82 9.68 4.71 14.68
CA LYS A 82 9.60 5.74 13.65
C LYS A 82 10.45 5.36 12.42
N ALA A 83 9.97 5.74 11.24
CA ALA A 83 10.65 5.54 9.98
C ALA A 83 10.69 6.82 9.16
N ASP A 84 11.67 6.93 8.25
CA ASP A 84 11.70 8.00 7.24
C ASP A 84 10.93 7.57 5.98
N PRO A 85 9.76 8.17 5.68
CA PRO A 85 8.97 7.83 4.51
C PRO A 85 9.45 8.53 3.22
N LYS A 86 10.42 9.45 3.29
CA LYS A 86 10.78 10.30 2.13
C LYS A 86 11.46 9.52 1.01
N LYS A 87 11.31 10.03 -0.21
CA LYS A 87 11.87 9.50 -1.46
C LYS A 87 11.56 8.01 -1.66
N PRO A 88 10.28 7.59 -1.59
CA PRO A 88 9.92 6.22 -1.90
C PRO A 88 10.10 5.93 -3.40
N ASP A 89 10.37 4.67 -3.74
CA ASP A 89 10.30 4.19 -5.12
C ASP A 89 8.84 3.84 -5.49
N ALA A 90 8.04 3.40 -4.51
CA ALA A 90 6.60 3.18 -4.66
C ALA A 90 5.79 3.58 -3.43
N VAL A 91 4.56 4.05 -3.68
CA VAL A 91 3.53 4.30 -2.67
C VAL A 91 2.34 3.38 -2.93
N VAL A 92 2.00 2.55 -1.95
CA VAL A 92 0.85 1.64 -1.97
C VAL A 92 -0.28 2.26 -1.17
N VAL A 93 -1.37 2.63 -1.84
CA VAL A 93 -2.57 3.23 -1.24
C VAL A 93 -3.61 2.15 -1.02
N LEU A 94 -3.99 1.93 0.24
CA LEU A 94 -4.97 0.91 0.61
C LEU A 94 -6.38 1.50 0.63
N GLY A 95 -7.34 0.76 0.08
CA GLY A 95 -8.73 1.20 -0.13
C GLY A 95 -9.51 1.56 1.14
N GLY A 96 -9.04 1.17 2.32
CA GLY A 96 -9.62 1.62 3.60
C GLY A 96 -9.58 3.14 3.78
N LEU A 97 -8.65 3.83 3.11
CA LEU A 97 -8.60 5.31 3.10
C LEU A 97 -9.74 5.96 2.33
N ALA A 98 -10.38 5.24 1.41
CA ALA A 98 -11.52 5.72 0.64
C ALA A 98 -12.86 5.41 1.32
N MET A 99 -12.86 4.76 2.49
CA MET A 99 -14.10 4.39 3.18
C MET A 99 -14.67 5.56 3.99
N PRO A 100 -15.98 5.85 3.94
CA PRO A 100 -16.58 7.02 4.60
C PRO A 100 -16.34 7.16 6.11
N LYS A 101 -16.14 6.06 6.85
CA LYS A 101 -16.00 6.07 8.31
C LYS A 101 -14.56 6.12 8.82
N PHE A 102 -13.62 5.61 8.04
CA PHE A 102 -12.24 5.35 8.49
C PHE A 102 -11.18 5.97 7.59
N GLY A 103 -11.65 6.64 6.53
CA GLY A 103 -10.85 7.18 5.47
C GLY A 103 -10.42 8.62 5.70
N CYS A 104 -9.91 9.21 4.63
CA CYS A 104 -9.51 10.60 4.51
C CYS A 104 -10.02 11.13 3.16
N GLU A 105 -9.74 12.38 2.82
CA GLU A 105 -10.03 12.87 1.48
C GLU A 105 -8.90 12.42 0.51
N PRO A 106 -9.20 12.14 -0.78
CA PRO A 106 -8.17 11.76 -1.74
C PRO A 106 -7.07 12.82 -1.89
N GLU A 107 -7.39 14.09 -1.65
CA GLU A 107 -6.44 15.19 -1.64
C GLU A 107 -5.41 15.08 -0.50
N ASP A 108 -5.74 14.42 0.62
CA ASP A 108 -4.75 14.09 1.68
C ASP A 108 -3.69 13.13 1.15
N VAL A 109 -4.10 12.11 0.37
CA VAL A 109 -3.18 11.14 -0.23
C VAL A 109 -2.33 11.79 -1.32
N THR A 110 -2.91 12.67 -2.13
CA THR A 110 -2.14 13.46 -3.12
C THR A 110 -1.06 14.29 -2.43
N ARG A 111 -1.43 15.03 -1.38
CA ARG A 111 -0.48 15.82 -0.59
C ARG A 111 0.61 14.97 0.02
N LEU A 112 0.26 13.81 0.59
CA LEU A 112 1.24 12.87 1.11
C LEU A 112 2.23 12.46 0.01
N ILE A 113 1.75 12.00 -1.13
CA ILE A 113 2.62 11.55 -2.23
C ILE A 113 3.55 12.68 -2.66
N GLU A 114 3.06 13.92 -2.76
CA GLU A 114 3.86 15.10 -3.08
C GLU A 114 4.90 15.41 -1.99
N GLU A 115 4.53 15.37 -0.71
CA GLU A 115 5.43 15.61 0.43
C GLU A 115 6.55 14.57 0.54
N LEU A 116 6.21 13.30 0.28
CA LEU A 116 7.15 12.19 0.31
C LEU A 116 8.06 12.19 -0.93
N SER A 117 7.58 12.69 -2.06
CA SER A 117 8.32 12.69 -3.32
C SER A 117 9.60 13.52 -3.22
N GLY A 118 10.67 13.01 -3.81
CA GLY A 118 11.87 13.79 -4.08
C GLY A 118 11.82 14.36 -5.50
N GLU A 119 12.98 14.37 -6.16
CA GLU A 119 13.10 14.73 -7.58
C GLU A 119 12.37 13.74 -8.51
N LYS A 120 12.14 12.52 -8.05
CA LYS A 120 11.46 11.45 -8.79
C LYS A 120 10.13 11.15 -8.13
N LYS A 121 9.08 11.07 -8.97
CA LYS A 121 7.76 10.63 -8.53
C LYS A 121 7.79 9.11 -8.29
N PRO A 122 7.24 8.63 -7.17
CA PRO A 122 7.11 7.20 -6.92
C PRO A 122 6.06 6.60 -7.85
N LYS A 123 6.17 5.29 -8.05
CA LYS A 123 5.06 4.49 -8.59
C LYS A 123 3.91 4.45 -7.59
N VAL A 124 2.68 4.73 -8.02
CA VAL A 124 1.50 4.74 -7.16
C VAL A 124 0.63 3.51 -7.45
N ILE A 125 0.49 2.64 -6.45
CA ILE A 125 -0.24 1.37 -6.55
C ILE A 125 -1.47 1.46 -5.65
N GLY A 126 -2.67 1.33 -6.21
CA GLY A 126 -3.91 1.22 -5.44
C GLY A 126 -4.21 -0.24 -5.15
N VAL A 127 -4.51 -0.58 -3.89
CA VAL A 127 -4.97 -1.91 -3.50
C VAL A 127 -6.29 -1.79 -2.76
N GLY A 128 -7.36 -2.23 -3.40
CA GLY A 128 -8.74 -2.09 -2.95
C GLY A 128 -9.48 -3.41 -2.96
N PHE A 129 -10.66 -3.38 -2.35
CA PHE A 129 -11.62 -4.46 -2.43
C PHE A 129 -12.97 -3.89 -2.87
N MET A 130 -13.75 -4.68 -3.61
CA MET A 130 -15.14 -4.36 -3.96
C MET A 130 -15.26 -3.04 -4.73
N ASN A 131 -14.35 -2.79 -5.66
CA ASN A 131 -14.23 -1.58 -6.49
C ASN A 131 -14.26 -0.27 -5.67
N ILE A 132 -13.68 -0.26 -4.46
CA ILE A 132 -13.82 0.89 -3.55
C ILE A 132 -13.32 2.19 -4.15
N PHE A 133 -12.19 2.18 -4.88
CA PHE A 133 -11.64 3.39 -5.48
C PHE A 133 -12.52 3.93 -6.61
N GLU A 134 -13.08 3.08 -7.47
CA GLU A 134 -14.00 3.49 -8.53
C GLU A 134 -15.33 3.99 -7.95
N ARG A 135 -15.90 3.27 -6.97
CA ARG A 135 -17.17 3.61 -6.34
C ARG A 135 -17.13 4.94 -5.60
N THR A 136 -15.95 5.34 -5.14
CA THR A 136 -15.71 6.60 -4.43
C THR A 136 -15.12 7.69 -5.34
N GLY A 137 -14.86 7.37 -6.61
CA GLY A 137 -14.30 8.30 -7.60
C GLY A 137 -12.82 8.65 -7.38
N TRP A 138 -12.11 7.89 -6.55
CA TRP A 138 -10.70 8.10 -6.26
C TRP A 138 -9.81 7.76 -7.46
N ASP A 139 -10.21 6.81 -8.29
CA ASP A 139 -9.56 6.46 -9.56
C ASP A 139 -9.48 7.65 -10.53
N LYS A 140 -10.40 8.62 -10.42
CA LYS A 140 -10.42 9.84 -11.23
C LYS A 140 -9.62 10.99 -10.62
N LYS A 141 -9.36 10.93 -9.31
CA LYS A 141 -8.69 11.98 -8.55
C LYS A 141 -7.21 11.68 -8.30
N LEU A 142 -6.87 10.40 -8.13
CA LEU A 142 -5.52 9.90 -7.94
C LEU A 142 -5.04 9.20 -9.21
N LYS A 143 -3.81 9.49 -9.62
CA LYS A 143 -3.17 8.82 -10.76
C LYS A 143 -2.49 7.55 -10.27
N PHE A 144 -3.20 6.43 -10.35
CA PHE A 144 -2.63 5.10 -10.08
C PHE A 144 -1.90 4.57 -11.31
N ASP A 145 -0.64 4.15 -11.14
CA ASP A 145 0.10 3.39 -12.15
C ASP A 145 -0.40 1.95 -12.24
N THR A 146 -0.95 1.43 -11.13
CA THR A 146 -1.58 0.11 -11.08
C THR A 146 -2.70 0.13 -10.06
N LEU A 147 -3.84 -0.49 -10.40
CA LEU A 147 -4.96 -0.69 -9.50
C LEU A 147 -5.21 -2.19 -9.37
N ILE A 148 -5.16 -2.70 -8.15
CA ILE A 148 -5.50 -4.07 -7.78
C ILE A 148 -6.82 -4.00 -7.02
N ASP A 149 -7.86 -4.58 -7.60
CA ASP A 149 -9.15 -4.72 -6.92
C ASP A 149 -9.51 -6.21 -6.79
N GLU A 150 -9.77 -6.62 -5.56
CA GLU A 150 -10.23 -7.97 -5.27
C GLU A 150 -11.68 -7.98 -4.83
N ALA A 151 -12.41 -9.01 -5.26
CA ALA A 151 -13.79 -9.25 -4.81
C ALA A 151 -13.79 -10.36 -3.77
N VAL A 152 -14.52 -10.16 -2.68
CA VAL A 152 -14.85 -11.26 -1.77
C VAL A 152 -15.94 -12.09 -2.45
N VAL A 153 -15.61 -13.34 -2.78
CA VAL A 153 -16.55 -14.29 -3.40
C VAL A 153 -17.70 -14.55 -2.42
N LYS A 154 -18.94 -14.52 -2.92
CA LYS A 154 -20.12 -15.00 -2.18
C LYS A 154 -20.28 -16.50 -2.37
#